data_AF-A0A645FD54-F1
#
_entry.id   AF-A0A645FD54-F1
#
_cell.length_a   1.000
_cell.length_b   1.000
_cell.length_c   1.000
_cell.angle_alpha   90.00
_cell.angle_beta   90.00
_cell.angle_gamma   90.00
#
_symmetry.space_group_name_H-M   'P 1'
#
loop_
_entity.id
_entity.type
_entity.pdbx_description
1 polymer ?
#
loop_
_entity_poly.entity_id
_entity_poly.type
_entity_poly.pdbx_seq_one_letter_code
_entity_poly.pdbx_strand_id
1 'polypeptide(L)'
;MVEHNIGAVCGSWWRTGSNLLQALGPDGGPAGYAVFNVQGSNLSWYYNSIEDGAQKQFRVFDMNEVRRYYRDSKEVATFLSHYPQRVDFRQLPDNLVYIHVWGWEPKWKVEVTENGQPLTVTRELTEDPLYTITNDIPATVWINKFPASMMEEYLKNHIFVVKASKPDSKISVTVTDAFGKVYRETVARPKAFSTAMK
;
A
#
# COMPACT_ATOMS: atom_id res chain seq x y z
N MET A 1 -23.54 -7.41 8.92
CA MET A 1 -22.44 -8.29 9.34
C MET A 1 -21.15 -7.67 8.83
N VAL A 2 -20.12 -7.54 9.67
CA VAL A 2 -18.76 -7.13 9.25
C VAL A 2 -17.90 -8.38 9.37
N GLU A 3 -17.23 -8.76 8.30
CA GLU A 3 -16.25 -9.84 8.29
C GLU A 3 -14.85 -9.25 8.48
N HIS A 4 -14.08 -9.83 9.40
CA HIS A 4 -12.71 -9.41 9.65
C HIS A 4 -11.75 -10.44 9.07
N ASN A 5 -11.04 -10.05 8.01
CA ASN A 5 -9.87 -10.76 7.53
C ASN A 5 -8.63 -10.03 8.05
N ILE A 6 -7.87 -10.68 8.93
CA ILE A 6 -6.70 -10.09 9.60
C ILE A 6 -5.46 -10.79 9.06
N GLY A 7 -4.56 -10.00 8.48
CA GLY A 7 -3.27 -10.51 8.00
C GLY A 7 -2.49 -11.20 9.12
N ALA A 8 -1.76 -12.26 8.77
CA ALA A 8 -0.91 -12.95 9.72
C ALA A 8 0.17 -12.01 10.26
N VAL A 9 0.49 -12.13 11.56
CA VAL A 9 1.53 -11.32 12.24
C VAL A 9 2.90 -11.47 11.57
N CYS A 10 3.15 -12.57 10.87
CA CYS A 10 4.38 -12.81 10.13
C CYS A 10 4.45 -12.10 8.76
N GLY A 11 3.40 -11.39 8.33
CA GLY A 11 3.28 -10.87 6.97
C GLY A 11 3.44 -12.00 5.96
N SER A 12 4.32 -11.82 4.98
CA SER A 12 4.73 -12.87 4.05
C SER A 12 5.76 -13.83 4.65
N TRP A 13 5.36 -14.54 5.73
CA TRP A 13 6.14 -15.59 6.38
C TRP A 13 7.53 -15.15 6.85
N TRP A 14 7.64 -13.93 7.39
CA TRP A 14 8.89 -13.30 7.82
C TRP A 14 9.93 -13.11 6.71
N ARG A 15 9.60 -13.39 5.43
CA ARG A 15 10.56 -13.33 4.31
C ARG A 15 11.07 -11.92 4.07
N THR A 16 10.17 -10.96 4.00
CA THR A 16 10.50 -9.55 3.80
C THR A 16 11.38 -9.02 4.94
N GLY A 17 11.00 -9.33 6.20
CA GLY A 17 11.81 -9.02 7.37
C GLY A 17 13.19 -9.69 7.38
N SER A 18 13.31 -10.94 6.89
CA SER A 18 14.61 -11.65 6.81
C SER A 18 15.60 -11.00 5.84
N ASN A 19 15.10 -10.24 4.87
CA ASN A 19 15.90 -9.43 3.95
C ASN A 19 16.21 -8.02 4.49
N LEU A 20 15.88 -7.74 5.75
CA LEU A 20 15.94 -6.40 6.36
C LEU A 20 15.07 -5.36 5.61
N LEU A 21 13.99 -5.83 4.99
CA LEU A 21 12.97 -5.00 4.34
C LEU A 21 11.72 -4.93 5.23
N GLN A 22 10.80 -4.02 4.91
CA GLN A 22 9.56 -3.87 5.69
C GLN A 22 8.76 -5.16 5.75
N ALA A 23 8.30 -5.51 6.95
CA ALA A 23 7.48 -6.69 7.14
C ALA A 23 6.06 -6.44 6.59
N LEU A 24 5.83 -6.79 5.32
CA LEU A 24 4.53 -6.66 4.65
C LEU A 24 3.83 -8.01 4.45
N GLY A 25 2.50 -8.00 4.50
CA GLY A 25 1.64 -9.07 4.04
C GLY A 25 1.42 -9.03 2.52
N PRO A 26 0.85 -10.09 1.92
CA PRO A 26 0.63 -10.15 0.47
C PRO A 26 -0.31 -9.08 -0.08
N ASP A 27 -1.14 -8.50 0.78
CA ASP A 27 -1.99 -7.36 0.46
C ASP A 27 -1.23 -6.01 0.43
N GLY A 28 0.06 -6.00 0.81
CA GLY A 28 0.91 -4.81 0.98
C GLY A 28 0.79 -4.13 2.35
N GLY A 29 -0.12 -4.62 3.19
CA GLY A 29 -0.34 -4.10 4.54
C GLY A 29 0.84 -4.45 5.44
N PRO A 30 1.23 -3.57 6.39
CA PRO A 30 2.29 -3.89 7.33
C PRO A 30 1.86 -5.05 8.23
N ALA A 31 2.82 -5.89 8.64
CA ALA A 31 2.62 -6.93 9.62
C ALA A 31 2.11 -6.35 10.95
N GLY A 32 1.21 -7.06 11.62
CA GLY A 32 0.48 -6.53 12.76
C GLY A 32 -0.66 -7.42 13.22
N TYR A 33 -1.49 -6.88 14.09
CA TYR A 33 -2.61 -7.57 14.70
C TYR A 33 -3.78 -6.61 14.88
N ALA A 34 -5.00 -7.14 14.87
CA ALA A 34 -6.18 -6.37 15.26
C ALA A 34 -6.38 -6.47 16.78
N VAL A 35 -6.77 -5.36 17.40
CA VAL A 35 -7.17 -5.31 18.81
C VAL A 35 -8.68 -5.09 18.84
N PHE A 36 -9.39 -5.95 19.56
CA PHE A 36 -10.83 -5.83 19.78
C PHE A 36 -11.06 -5.46 21.25
N ASN A 37 -11.71 -4.31 21.45
CA ASN A 37 -12.12 -3.84 22.77
C ASN A 37 -13.60 -4.17 22.97
N VAL A 38 -13.88 -4.97 24.00
CA VAL A 38 -15.24 -5.39 24.36
C VAL A 38 -15.59 -4.79 25.72
N GLN A 39 -16.62 -3.94 25.75
CA GLN A 39 -17.16 -3.35 26.98
C GLN A 39 -18.68 -3.55 27.00
N GLY A 40 -19.13 -4.66 27.60
CA GLY A 40 -20.55 -5.06 27.55
C GLY A 40 -20.99 -5.29 26.10
N SER A 41 -21.99 -4.54 25.64
CA SER A 41 -22.47 -4.55 24.26
C SER A 41 -21.70 -3.62 23.31
N ASN A 42 -20.77 -2.80 23.83
CA ASN A 42 -19.96 -1.91 23.02
C ASN A 42 -18.73 -2.66 22.51
N LEU A 43 -18.60 -2.73 21.18
CA LEU A 43 -17.47 -3.33 20.48
C LEU A 43 -16.78 -2.25 19.65
N SER A 44 -15.46 -2.15 19.80
CA SER A 44 -14.61 -1.36 18.91
C SER A 44 -13.34 -2.14 18.57
N TRP A 45 -12.69 -1.79 17.46
CA TRP A 45 -11.45 -2.44 17.06
C TRP A 45 -10.55 -1.49 16.28
N TYR A 46 -9.28 -1.82 16.23
CA TYR A 46 -8.30 -1.14 15.40
C TYR A 46 -7.19 -2.11 14.99
N TYR A 47 -6.54 -1.83 13.85
CA TYR A 47 -5.33 -2.53 13.46
C TYR A 47 -4.11 -1.86 14.10
N ASN A 48 -3.17 -2.67 14.59
CA ASN A 48 -1.89 -2.22 15.13
C ASN A 48 -0.76 -2.88 14.34
N SER A 49 -0.12 -2.09 13.49
CA SER A 49 1.10 -2.52 12.81
C SER A 49 2.26 -2.63 13.80
N ILE A 50 3.19 -3.57 13.56
CA ILE A 50 4.38 -3.74 14.40
C ILE A 50 5.30 -2.53 14.30
N GLU A 51 5.50 -2.00 13.10
CA GLU A 51 6.49 -0.94 12.85
C GLU A 51 5.97 0.49 13.07
N ASP A 52 4.68 0.74 12.80
CA ASP A 52 4.09 2.09 12.86
C ASP A 52 3.02 2.24 13.97
N GLY A 53 2.70 1.14 14.67
CA GLY A 53 1.66 1.11 15.72
C GLY A 53 0.24 1.34 15.18
N ALA A 54 -0.67 1.70 16.08
CA ALA A 54 -2.09 1.91 15.80
C ALA A 54 -2.47 3.35 15.38
N GLN A 55 -1.49 4.25 15.27
CA GLN A 55 -1.73 5.65 14.87
C GLN A 55 -1.60 5.87 13.37
N LYS A 56 -1.26 4.81 12.62
CA LYS A 56 -1.16 4.84 11.17
C LYS A 56 -1.98 3.70 10.59
N GLN A 57 -2.87 4.04 9.66
CA GLN A 57 -3.72 3.06 8.94
C GLN A 57 -3.58 3.13 7.42
N PHE A 58 -2.66 3.95 6.91
CA PHE A 58 -2.46 4.05 5.48
C PHE A 58 -1.05 4.51 5.11
N ARG A 59 -0.71 4.27 3.85
CA ARG A 59 0.51 4.72 3.18
C ARG A 59 0.14 5.43 1.88
N VAL A 60 0.86 6.50 1.57
CA VAL A 60 0.69 7.28 0.34
C VAL A 60 1.90 7.10 -0.56
N PHE A 61 1.64 6.75 -1.82
CA PHE A 61 2.61 6.63 -2.89
C PHE A 61 2.46 7.77 -3.90
N ASP A 62 3.55 8.47 -4.18
CA ASP A 62 3.62 9.34 -5.35
C ASP A 62 3.96 8.49 -6.58
N MET A 63 3.00 8.29 -7.48
CA MET A 63 3.21 7.38 -8.61
C MET A 63 4.20 7.94 -9.62
N ASN A 64 4.53 9.23 -9.57
CA ASN A 64 5.64 9.78 -10.36
C ASN A 64 6.98 9.20 -9.90
N GLU A 65 7.21 9.07 -8.59
CA GLU A 65 8.45 8.48 -8.04
C GLU A 65 8.46 6.95 -8.17
N VAL A 66 7.32 6.28 -8.06
CA VAL A 66 7.21 4.85 -8.37
C VAL A 66 7.58 4.59 -9.84
N ARG A 67 7.04 5.39 -10.77
CA ARG A 67 7.38 5.31 -12.20
C ARG A 67 8.86 5.54 -12.47
N ARG A 68 9.46 6.53 -11.80
CA ARG A 68 10.89 6.79 -11.88
C ARG A 68 11.70 5.57 -11.42
N TYR A 69 11.38 5.01 -10.25
CA TYR A 69 12.03 3.81 -9.75
C TYR A 69 11.89 2.62 -10.71
N TYR A 70 10.69 2.39 -11.24
CA TYR A 70 10.42 1.27 -12.16
C TYR A 70 11.16 1.39 -13.49
N ARG A 71 11.38 2.62 -13.98
CA ARG A 71 12.18 2.86 -15.19
C ARG A 71 13.66 2.62 -14.95
N ASP A 72 14.17 3.05 -13.80
CA ASP A 72 15.61 3.09 -13.52
C ASP A 72 16.13 1.76 -12.92
N SER A 73 15.25 0.92 -12.36
CA SER A 73 15.62 -0.35 -11.72
C SER A 73 15.79 -1.52 -12.70
N LYS A 74 17.00 -2.07 -12.75
CA LYS A 74 17.30 -3.31 -13.50
C LYS A 74 16.53 -4.51 -12.95
N GLU A 75 16.32 -4.58 -11.65
CA GLU A 75 15.61 -5.69 -11.01
C GLU A 75 14.14 -5.70 -11.41
N VAL A 76 13.51 -4.52 -11.46
CA VAL A 76 12.14 -4.38 -11.98
C VAL A 76 12.06 -4.80 -13.44
N ALA A 77 13.02 -4.37 -14.27
CA ALA A 77 13.06 -4.75 -15.68
C ALA A 77 13.20 -6.28 -15.86
N THR A 78 14.09 -6.93 -15.09
CA THR A 78 14.23 -8.39 -15.09
C THR A 78 12.94 -9.06 -14.63
N PHE A 79 12.34 -8.62 -13.53
CA PHE A 79 11.09 -9.16 -13.01
C PHE A 79 9.97 -9.11 -14.05
N LEU A 80 9.72 -7.95 -14.66
CA LEU A 80 8.67 -7.77 -15.66
C LEU A 80 8.95 -8.52 -16.97
N SER A 81 10.22 -8.81 -17.32
CA SER A 81 10.54 -9.65 -18.48
C SER A 81 10.12 -11.12 -18.30
N HIS A 82 10.15 -11.61 -17.06
CA HIS A 82 9.69 -12.96 -16.71
C HIS A 82 8.19 -13.00 -16.40
N TYR A 83 7.61 -11.87 -15.97
CA TYR A 83 6.22 -11.76 -15.55
C TYR A 83 5.50 -10.58 -16.23
N PRO A 84 5.29 -10.65 -17.57
CA PRO A 84 4.73 -9.53 -18.34
C PRO A 84 3.27 -9.20 -17.99
N GLN A 85 2.57 -10.11 -17.31
CA GLN A 85 1.19 -9.91 -16.84
C GLN A 85 1.09 -9.17 -15.50
N ARG A 86 2.22 -8.90 -14.84
CA ARG A 86 2.27 -8.08 -13.62
C ARG A 86 2.11 -6.60 -13.97
N VAL A 87 1.66 -5.80 -13.01
CA VAL A 87 1.42 -4.38 -13.24
C VAL A 87 2.73 -3.64 -13.54
N ASP A 88 2.83 -3.09 -14.74
CA ASP A 88 3.92 -2.18 -15.13
C ASP A 88 3.55 -0.73 -14.79
N PHE A 89 3.92 -0.29 -13.59
CA PHE A 89 3.60 1.06 -13.13
C PHE A 89 4.17 2.17 -14.03
N ARG A 90 5.17 1.91 -14.90
CA ARG A 90 5.71 2.90 -15.85
C ARG A 90 4.63 3.48 -16.77
N GLN A 91 3.61 2.67 -17.08
CA GLN A 91 2.52 3.00 -18.00
C GLN A 91 1.40 3.84 -17.36
N LEU A 92 1.46 4.09 -16.05
CA LEU A 92 0.43 4.88 -15.39
C LEU A 92 0.46 6.35 -15.83
N PRO A 93 -0.71 7.03 -15.83
CA PRO A 93 -0.79 8.47 -16.03
C PRO A 93 0.06 9.28 -15.04
N ASP A 94 0.49 10.47 -15.48
CA ASP A 94 1.19 11.42 -14.62
C ASP A 94 0.30 11.90 -13.45
N ASN A 95 0.95 12.20 -12.33
CA ASN A 95 0.36 12.82 -11.13
C ASN A 95 -0.70 11.99 -10.43
N LEU A 96 -0.70 10.67 -10.64
CA LEU A 96 -1.46 9.78 -9.78
C LEU A 96 -0.82 9.67 -8.40
N VAL A 97 -1.68 9.55 -7.40
CA VAL A 97 -1.29 9.24 -6.02
C VAL A 97 -2.11 8.04 -5.59
N TYR A 98 -1.42 7.01 -5.12
CA TYR A 98 -2.04 5.82 -4.56
C TYR A 98 -2.04 5.90 -3.04
N ILE A 99 -3.13 5.49 -2.42
CA ILE A 99 -3.33 5.50 -0.98
C ILE A 99 -3.76 4.09 -0.60
N HIS A 100 -2.85 3.36 0.04
CA HIS A 100 -3.12 2.03 0.54
C HIS A 100 -3.58 2.14 2.00
N VAL A 101 -4.83 1.78 2.27
CA VAL A 101 -5.43 1.77 3.61
C VAL A 101 -5.54 0.33 4.11
N TRP A 102 -4.89 0.00 5.22
CA TRP A 102 -5.03 -1.31 5.86
C TRP A 102 -6.10 -1.31 6.95
N GLY A 103 -6.69 -2.47 7.20
CA GLY A 103 -7.87 -2.58 8.09
C GLY A 103 -9.12 -1.90 7.51
N TRP A 104 -9.14 -1.64 6.19
CA TRP A 104 -10.25 -0.99 5.50
C TRP A 104 -11.59 -1.74 5.71
N GLU A 105 -12.65 -0.98 5.97
CA GLU A 105 -14.01 -1.49 6.01
C GLU A 105 -14.98 -0.57 5.26
N PRO A 106 -16.14 -1.07 4.77
CA PRO A 106 -17.09 -0.28 4.00
C PRO A 106 -17.63 1.00 4.67
N LYS A 107 -17.59 1.10 6.00
CA LYS A 107 -18.04 2.29 6.75
C LYS A 107 -16.96 3.38 6.87
N TRP A 108 -15.72 3.07 6.54
CA TRP A 108 -14.63 4.03 6.59
C TRP A 108 -14.76 5.05 5.46
N LYS A 109 -14.07 6.18 5.60
CA LYS A 109 -14.03 7.26 4.60
C LYS A 109 -12.60 7.62 4.28
N VAL A 110 -12.33 7.84 2.99
CA VAL A 110 -11.06 8.38 2.49
C VAL A 110 -11.35 9.69 1.78
N GLU A 111 -10.76 10.77 2.27
CA GLU A 111 -10.94 12.11 1.73
C GLU A 111 -9.56 12.68 1.41
N VAL A 112 -9.42 13.29 0.24
CA VAL A 112 -8.16 13.91 -0.19
C VAL A 112 -8.44 15.32 -0.64
N THR A 113 -7.59 16.25 -0.22
CA THR A 113 -7.63 17.64 -0.66
C THR A 113 -6.29 18.07 -1.23
N GLU A 114 -6.34 18.95 -2.21
CA GLU A 114 -5.19 19.64 -2.81
C GLU A 114 -5.48 21.14 -2.77
N ASN A 115 -4.61 21.92 -2.13
CA ASN A 115 -4.81 23.37 -1.96
C ASN A 115 -6.20 23.74 -1.37
N GLY A 116 -6.72 22.89 -0.48
CA GLY A 116 -8.04 23.06 0.14
C GLY A 116 -9.23 22.63 -0.72
N GLN A 117 -9.02 22.20 -1.96
CA GLN A 117 -10.06 21.67 -2.85
C GLN A 117 -10.11 20.14 -2.78
N PRO A 118 -11.30 19.51 -2.72
CA PRO A 118 -11.42 18.06 -2.70
C PRO A 118 -11.00 17.45 -4.05
N LEU A 119 -10.32 16.31 -4.01
CA LEU A 119 -10.02 15.47 -5.16
C LEU A 119 -11.00 14.30 -5.23
N THR A 120 -11.34 13.87 -6.45
CA THR A 120 -12.11 12.63 -6.66
C THR A 120 -11.27 11.42 -6.27
N VAL A 121 -11.74 10.68 -5.28
CA VAL A 121 -11.14 9.42 -4.82
C VAL A 121 -11.86 8.25 -5.50
N THR A 122 -11.12 7.46 -6.28
CA THR A 122 -11.60 6.18 -6.83
C THR A 122 -10.97 5.02 -6.07
N ARG A 123 -11.60 3.84 -6.11
CA ARG A 123 -11.05 2.61 -5.53
C ARG A 123 -10.75 1.63 -6.66
N GLU A 124 -9.54 1.12 -6.68
CA GLU A 124 -9.04 0.20 -7.71
C GLU A 124 -8.48 -1.07 -7.08
N LEU A 125 -8.55 -2.17 -7.83
CA LEU A 125 -7.82 -3.40 -7.53
C LEU A 125 -6.52 -3.37 -8.34
N THR A 126 -5.39 -3.34 -7.64
CA THR A 126 -4.08 -3.28 -8.28
C THR A 126 -3.02 -3.93 -7.39
N GLU A 127 -1.79 -4.01 -7.88
CA GLU A 127 -0.65 -4.46 -7.08
C GLU A 127 -0.16 -3.32 -6.17
N ASP A 128 0.45 -3.66 -5.04
CA ASP A 128 1.15 -2.68 -4.20
C ASP A 128 2.61 -2.58 -4.67
N PRO A 129 3.07 -1.40 -5.15
CA PRO A 129 4.42 -1.25 -5.70
C PRO A 129 5.51 -1.53 -4.66
N LEU A 130 5.27 -1.25 -3.38
CA LEU A 130 6.23 -1.54 -2.32
C LEU A 130 6.33 -3.05 -2.11
N TYR A 131 5.20 -3.75 -2.05
CA TYR A 131 5.19 -5.20 -1.91
C TYR A 131 5.94 -5.89 -3.06
N THR A 132 5.76 -5.43 -4.30
CA THR A 132 6.51 -5.95 -5.47
C THR A 132 8.03 -5.85 -5.24
N ILE A 133 8.53 -4.69 -4.81
CA ILE A 133 9.98 -4.47 -4.65
C ILE A 133 10.54 -5.05 -3.35
N THR A 134 9.71 -5.27 -2.32
CA THR A 134 10.17 -5.82 -1.03
C THR A 134 10.00 -7.32 -0.89
N ASN A 135 9.09 -7.94 -1.66
CA ASN A 135 8.81 -9.36 -1.60
C ASN A 135 9.05 -10.06 -2.93
N ASP A 136 8.36 -9.65 -3.99
CA ASP A 136 8.27 -10.45 -5.21
C ASP A 136 9.59 -10.46 -5.99
N ILE A 137 10.24 -9.31 -6.09
CA ILE A 137 11.58 -9.18 -6.69
C ILE A 137 12.61 -9.96 -5.86
N PRO A 138 12.75 -9.77 -4.54
CA PRO A 138 13.64 -10.59 -3.72
C PRO A 138 13.37 -12.10 -3.79
N ALA A 139 12.10 -12.51 -3.82
CA ALA A 139 11.72 -13.91 -3.90
C ALA A 139 11.98 -14.55 -5.27
N THR A 140 12.36 -13.77 -6.27
CA THR A 140 12.59 -14.24 -7.64
C THR A 140 13.97 -13.84 -8.17
N VAL A 141 14.14 -12.55 -8.48
CA VAL A 141 15.34 -11.97 -9.09
C VAL A 141 16.59 -12.22 -8.24
N TRP A 142 16.54 -11.98 -6.93
CA TRP A 142 17.72 -12.11 -6.06
C TRP A 142 18.22 -13.55 -5.92
N ILE A 143 17.30 -14.52 -6.02
CA ILE A 143 17.61 -15.94 -5.93
C ILE A 143 17.67 -16.64 -7.30
N ASN A 144 17.49 -15.88 -8.38
CA ASN A 144 17.42 -16.36 -9.77
C ASN A 144 16.46 -17.54 -9.96
N LYS A 145 15.24 -17.44 -9.42
CA LYS A 145 14.17 -18.45 -9.58
C LYS A 145 12.86 -17.79 -9.97
N PHE A 146 12.23 -18.28 -11.03
CA PHE A 146 11.01 -17.70 -11.58
C PHE A 146 9.87 -18.74 -11.61
N PRO A 147 9.23 -19.02 -10.46
CA PRO A 147 8.15 -20.01 -10.40
C PRO A 147 6.92 -19.56 -11.20
N ALA A 148 6.29 -20.50 -11.90
CA ALA A 148 5.08 -20.26 -12.68
C ALA A 148 3.88 -19.83 -11.80
N SER A 149 3.87 -20.18 -10.51
CA SER A 149 2.82 -19.75 -9.58
C SER A 149 2.75 -18.23 -9.37
N MET A 150 3.83 -17.50 -9.68
CA MET A 150 3.86 -16.03 -9.65
C MET A 150 3.35 -15.41 -10.96
N MET A 151 2.97 -16.24 -11.94
CA MET A 151 2.43 -15.79 -13.21
C MET A 151 0.93 -15.44 -13.15
N GLU A 152 0.21 -15.90 -12.12
CA GLU A 152 -1.21 -15.56 -11.98
C GLU A 152 -1.38 -14.06 -11.72
N GLU A 153 -2.36 -13.46 -12.39
CA GLU A 153 -2.70 -12.06 -12.22
C GLU A 153 -3.07 -11.77 -10.76
N TYR A 154 -2.35 -10.82 -10.15
CA TYR A 154 -2.35 -10.59 -8.70
C TYR A 154 -3.01 -9.25 -8.35
N LEU A 155 -4.23 -9.02 -8.83
CA LEU A 155 -5.00 -7.81 -8.49
C LEU A 155 -5.78 -8.00 -7.19
N LYS A 156 -5.09 -7.91 -6.05
CA LYS A 156 -5.70 -8.20 -4.74
C LYS A 156 -5.86 -6.99 -3.83
N ASN A 157 -5.16 -5.88 -4.11
CA ASN A 157 -5.04 -4.81 -3.12
C ASN A 157 -6.09 -3.74 -3.41
N HIS A 158 -6.81 -3.36 -2.37
CA HIS A 158 -7.74 -2.24 -2.41
C HIS A 158 -6.96 -0.93 -2.25
N ILE A 159 -6.68 -0.29 -3.38
CA ILE A 159 -5.96 0.98 -3.41
C ILE A 159 -6.93 2.11 -3.74
N PHE A 160 -6.81 3.22 -3.01
CA PHE A 160 -7.52 4.45 -3.31
C PHE A 160 -6.64 5.33 -4.20
N VAL A 161 -7.21 5.86 -5.27
CA VAL A 161 -6.49 6.60 -6.30
C VAL A 161 -7.05 8.01 -6.39
N VAL A 162 -6.15 8.98 -6.47
CA VAL A 162 -6.48 10.37 -6.83
C VAL A 162 -5.51 10.86 -7.91
N LYS A 163 -5.95 11.86 -8.67
CA LYS A 163 -5.09 12.58 -9.61
C LYS A 163 -4.86 14.01 -9.11
N ALA A 164 -3.61 14.31 -8.79
CA ALA A 164 -3.17 15.65 -8.40
C ALA A 164 -3.02 16.55 -9.65
N SER A 165 -3.12 17.86 -9.46
CA SER A 165 -3.00 18.81 -10.58
C SER A 165 -1.57 18.95 -11.10
N LYS A 166 -0.57 18.79 -10.24
CA LYS A 166 0.86 18.99 -10.54
C LYS A 166 1.71 17.87 -9.95
N PRO A 167 2.97 17.69 -10.42
CA PRO A 167 3.86 16.66 -9.85
C PRO A 167 4.35 16.99 -8.44
N ASP A 168 4.35 18.26 -8.04
CA ASP A 168 4.89 18.78 -6.77
C ASP A 168 3.83 19.40 -5.85
N SER A 169 2.55 19.31 -6.23
CA SER A 169 1.46 19.82 -5.41
C SER A 169 1.32 19.01 -4.12
N LYS A 170 1.16 19.75 -3.03
CA LYS A 170 0.93 19.19 -1.70
C LYS A 170 -0.52 18.73 -1.57
N ILE A 171 -0.71 17.51 -1.07
CA ILE A 171 -2.04 16.95 -0.79
C ILE A 171 -2.19 16.65 0.70
N SER A 172 -3.43 16.62 1.18
CA SER A 172 -3.78 16.17 2.53
C SER A 172 -4.75 15.00 2.43
N VAL A 173 -4.35 13.86 2.97
CA VAL A 173 -5.15 12.64 3.04
C VAL A 173 -5.74 12.51 4.45
N THR A 174 -7.05 12.31 4.53
CA THR A 174 -7.78 12.03 5.76
C THR A 174 -8.50 10.70 5.62
N VAL A 175 -8.18 9.76 6.50
CA VAL A 175 -8.90 8.47 6.61
C VAL A 175 -9.65 8.47 7.93
N THR A 176 -10.95 8.19 7.90
CA THR A 176 -11.80 8.11 9.09
C THR A 176 -12.36 6.71 9.21
N ASP A 177 -12.14 6.05 10.35
CA ASP A 177 -12.65 4.70 10.59
C ASP A 177 -14.14 4.67 10.99
N ALA A 178 -14.68 3.45 11.13
CA ALA A 178 -16.08 3.23 11.47
C ALA A 178 -16.49 3.80 12.85
N PHE A 179 -15.52 4.15 13.69
CA PHE A 179 -15.73 4.70 15.05
C PHE A 179 -15.45 6.21 15.12
N GLY A 180 -15.11 6.83 13.99
CA GLY A 180 -14.82 8.26 13.90
C GLY A 180 -13.40 8.64 14.29
N LYS A 181 -12.48 7.67 14.49
CA LYS A 181 -11.07 8.00 14.67
C LYS A 181 -10.47 8.40 13.33
N VAL A 182 -9.67 9.45 13.37
CA VAL A 182 -9.16 10.12 12.17
C VAL A 182 -7.65 9.97 12.08
N TYR A 183 -7.19 9.51 10.92
CA TYR A 183 -5.79 9.40 10.53
C TYR A 183 -5.50 10.43 9.44
N ARG A 184 -4.48 11.27 9.62
CA ARG A 184 -4.13 12.32 8.67
C ARG A 184 -2.66 12.29 8.30
N GLU A 185 -2.39 12.48 7.01
CA GLU A 185 -1.06 12.72 6.49
C GLU A 185 -1.13 13.88 5.50
N THR A 186 -0.22 14.82 5.66
CA THR A 186 -0.01 15.88 4.69
C THR A 186 1.24 15.55 3.90
N VAL A 187 1.08 15.30 2.60
CA VAL A 187 2.13 14.77 1.74
C VAL A 187 2.73 15.88 0.90
N ALA A 188 4.01 16.17 1.14
CA ALA A 188 4.82 16.97 0.22
C ALA A 188 5.25 16.10 -0.96
N ARG A 189 5.07 16.59 -2.18
CA ARG A 189 5.41 15.88 -3.42
C ARG A 189 6.57 16.60 -4.14
N PRO A 190 7.49 15.88 -4.79
CA PRO A 190 7.52 14.41 -4.93
C PRO A 190 7.83 13.68 -3.62
N LYS A 191 7.07 12.63 -3.29
CA LYS A 191 7.33 11.76 -2.12
C LYS A 191 8.22 10.60 -2.56
N ALA A 192 9.44 10.53 -2.04
CA ALA A 192 10.43 9.54 -2.45
C ALA A 192 9.91 8.09 -2.26
N PHE A 193 10.13 7.26 -3.28
CA PHE A 193 9.81 5.83 -3.24
C PHE A 193 11.08 5.00 -3.01
N SER A 194 11.04 4.12 -2.00
CA SER A 194 12.12 3.20 -1.66
C SER A 194 11.59 2.03 -0.84
N THR A 195 12.40 0.99 -0.66
CA THR A 195 12.07 -0.18 0.19
C THR A 195 11.85 0.17 1.67
N ALA A 196 12.32 1.34 2.13
CA ALA A 196 12.14 1.85 3.49
C ALA A 196 10.98 2.86 3.62
N MET A 197 10.19 3.08 2.54
CA MET A 197 9.06 4.01 2.55
C MET A 197 8.00 3.59 3.57
N LYS A 198 7.71 4.48 4.51
CA LYS A 198 6.57 4.34 5.42
C LYS A 198 5.30 4.90 4.81
#